data_AF-A0A2E0PCJ9-F1
#
_entry.id   AF-A0A2E0PCJ9-F1
#
_cell.length_a   1.000
_cell.length_b   1.000
_cell.length_c   1.000
_cell.angle_alpha   90.00
_cell.angle_beta   90.00
_cell.angle_gamma   90.00
#
_symmetry.space_group_name_H-M   'P 1'
#
loop_
_entity.id
_entity.type
_entity.pdbx_description
1 polymer ?
#
loop_
_entity_poly.entity_id
_entity_poly.type
_entity_poly.pdbx_seq_one_letter_code
_entity_poly.pdbx_strand_id
1 'polypeptide(L)' 'MLSEKVEERMKRWLAKSDSHPLSKRETDLVLLLKKDSEAWRKYGEFYDGWKFEEIEELLVSVRSRL' A
#
# COMPACT_ATOMS: atom_id res chain seq x y z
N MET A 1 2.69 15.83 -5.85
CA MET A 1 3.80 15.08 -6.45
C MET A 1 3.91 13.82 -5.62
N LEU A 2 3.87 12.65 -6.26
CA LEU A 2 3.97 11.39 -5.56
C LEU A 2 5.31 11.28 -4.86
N SER A 3 5.30 10.92 -3.58
CA SER A 3 6.54 10.57 -2.88
C SER A 3 7.30 9.52 -3.68
N GLU A 4 8.61 9.71 -3.90
CA GLU A 4 9.49 8.79 -4.64
C GLU A 4 9.34 7.35 -4.12
N LYS A 5 9.20 7.22 -2.81
CA LYS A 5 8.96 5.98 -2.07
C LYS A 5 7.64 5.29 -2.45
N VAL A 6 6.56 6.06 -2.69
CA VAL A 6 5.27 5.52 -3.17
C VAL A 6 5.40 5.04 -4.61
N GLU A 7 6.09 5.80 -5.47
CA GLU A 7 6.32 5.40 -6.86
C GLU A 7 7.12 4.10 -6.96
N GLU A 8 8.21 3.98 -6.20
CA GLU A 8 9.02 2.76 -6.16
C GLU A 8 8.23 1.55 -5.67
N ARG A 9 7.41 1.73 -4.62
CA ARG A 9 6.53 0.68 -4.12
C ARG A 9 5.55 0.23 -5.19
N MET A 10 4.91 1.18 -5.87
CA MET A 10 3.98 0.90 -6.97
C MET A 10 4.66 0.21 -8.15
N LYS A 11 5.88 0.62 -8.55
CA LYS A 11 6.66 -0.05 -9.61
C LYS A 11 6.93 -1.52 -9.25
N ARG A 12 7.39 -1.79 -8.03
CA ARG A 12 7.62 -3.16 -7.53
C ARG A 12 6.35 -4.00 -7.51
N TRP A 13 5.24 -3.37 -7.18
CA TRP A 13 3.93 -4.01 -7.10
C TRP A 13 3.36 -4.37 -8.47
N LEU A 14 3.51 -3.49 -9.46
CA LEU A 14 3.13 -3.74 -10.85
C LEU A 14 4.00 -4.80 -11.51
N ALA A 15 5.31 -4.81 -11.22
CA ALA A 15 6.22 -5.83 -11.73
C ALA A 15 5.92 -7.26 -11.22
N LYS A 16 5.06 -7.40 -10.21
CA LYS A 16 4.64 -8.69 -9.64
C LYS A 16 3.12 -8.91 -9.75
N SER A 17 2.51 -8.41 -10.82
CA SER A 17 1.05 -8.43 -11.04
C SER A 17 0.45 -9.84 -10.95
N ASP A 18 1.19 -10.87 -11.34
CA ASP A 18 0.69 -12.25 -11.38
C ASP A 18 0.56 -12.91 -10.01
N SER A 19 1.27 -12.41 -8.99
CA SER A 19 1.30 -13.05 -7.66
C SER A 19 0.33 -12.44 -6.66
N HIS A 20 0.13 -11.11 -6.71
CA HIS A 20 -0.71 -10.38 -5.76
C HIS A 20 -1.46 -9.26 -6.49
N PRO A 21 -2.76 -9.45 -6.77
CA PRO A 21 -3.60 -8.44 -7.42
C PRO A 21 -3.61 -7.12 -6.65
N LEU A 22 -3.66 -6.00 -7.38
CA LEU A 22 -3.78 -4.67 -6.79
C LEU A 22 -5.02 -4.53 -5.89
N SER A 23 -6.10 -5.25 -6.19
CA SER A 23 -7.35 -5.23 -5.40
C SER A 23 -7.16 -5.78 -3.97
N LYS A 24 -6.33 -6.81 -3.80
CA LYS A 24 -5.96 -7.30 -2.46
C LYS A 24 -5.15 -6.25 -1.70
N ARG A 25 -4.18 -5.62 -2.38
CA ARG A 25 -3.33 -4.58 -1.78
C ARG A 25 -4.13 -3.34 -1.38
N GLU A 26 -5.10 -2.94 -2.19
CA GLU A 26 -6.04 -1.88 -1.83
C GLU A 26 -6.76 -2.20 -0.51
N THR A 27 -7.27 -3.43 -0.38
CA THR A 27 -8.00 -3.88 0.80
C THR A 27 -7.10 -3.85 2.04
N ASP A 28 -5.87 -4.36 1.93
CA ASP A 28 -4.89 -4.35 3.02
C ASP A 28 -4.54 -2.92 3.46
N LEU A 29 -4.33 -2.00 2.50
CA LEU A 29 -4.06 -0.58 2.79
C LEU A 29 -5.23 0.09 3.50
N VAL A 30 -6.47 -0.17 3.10
CA VAL A 30 -7.67 0.35 3.78
C VAL A 30 -7.71 -0.13 5.23
N LEU A 31 -7.38 -1.39 5.51
CA LEU A 31 -7.33 -1.92 6.88
C LEU A 31 -6.22 -1.26 7.71
N LEU A 32 -5.04 -1.05 7.13
CA LEU A 32 -3.94 -0.35 7.80
C LEU A 32 -4.32 1.09 8.16
N LEU A 33 -4.97 1.83 7.25
CA LEU A 33 -5.45 3.20 7.51
C LEU A 33 -6.55 3.24 8.58
N LYS A 34 -7.37 2.19 8.68
CA LYS A 34 -8.34 2.02 9.78
C LYS A 34 -7.69 1.66 11.12
N LYS A 35 -6.36 1.57 11.18
CA LYS A 35 -5.59 1.15 12.36
C LYS A 35 -5.99 -0.24 12.87
N ASP A 36 -6.40 -1.11 11.95
CA ASP A 36 -6.75 -2.50 12.28
C ASP A 36 -5.51 -3.23 12.83
N SER A 37 -5.60 -3.74 14.06
CA SER A 37 -4.46 -4.32 14.77
C SER A 37 -3.97 -5.62 14.14
N GLU A 38 -4.87 -6.40 13.52
CA GLU A 38 -4.50 -7.62 12.82
C GLU A 38 -3.78 -7.32 11.50
N ALA A 39 -4.25 -6.34 10.73
CA ALA A 39 -3.59 -5.87 9.53
C ALA A 39 -2.20 -5.29 9.84
N TRP A 40 -2.08 -4.50 10.90
CA TRP A 40 -0.77 -3.99 11.36
C TRP A 40 0.15 -5.13 11.81
N ARG A 41 -0.36 -6.17 12.49
CA ARG A 41 0.44 -7.35 12.85
C ARG A 41 0.94 -8.12 11.63
N LYS A 42 0.14 -8.23 10.57
CA LYS A 42 0.47 -9.02 9.37
C LYS A 42 1.31 -8.26 8.35
N TYR A 43 1.08 -6.96 8.19
CA TYR A 43 1.60 -6.18 7.08
C TYR A 43 2.31 -4.90 7.52
N GLY A 44 2.20 -4.52 8.80
CA GLY A 44 2.76 -3.27 9.32
C GLY A 44 4.26 -3.15 9.13
N GLU A 45 4.99 -4.27 9.15
CA GLU A 45 6.44 -4.29 8.92
C GLU A 45 6.84 -3.69 7.56
N PHE A 46 5.98 -3.79 6.54
CA PHE A 46 6.27 -3.23 5.21
C PHE A 46 6.14 -1.71 5.15
N TYR A 47 5.49 -1.13 6.16
CA TYR A 47 5.23 0.29 6.32
C TYR A 47 5.92 0.87 7.56
N ASP A 48 6.90 0.16 8.11
CA ASP A 48 7.71 0.71 9.19
C ASP A 48 8.45 1.97 8.72
N GLY A 49 8.39 3.03 9.51
CA GLY A 49 8.86 4.36 9.14
C GLY A 49 8.04 5.07 8.05
N TRP A 50 6.85 4.58 7.69
CA TRP A 50 5.90 5.32 6.86
C TRP A 50 4.96 6.15 7.71
N LYS A 51 4.62 7.34 7.23
CA LYS A 51 3.51 8.12 7.77
C LYS A 51 2.19 7.61 7.21
N PHE A 52 1.09 7.83 7.94
CA PHE A 52 -0.25 7.44 7.47
C PHE A 52 -0.61 8.15 6.16
N GLU A 53 -0.18 9.39 5.95
CA GLU A 53 -0.38 10.14 4.72
C GLU A 53 0.33 9.49 3.51
N GLU A 54 1.49 8.86 3.71
CA GLU A 54 2.19 8.13 2.65
C GLU A 54 1.46 6.83 2.29
N ILE A 55 0.86 6.16 3.28
CA ILE A 55 0.02 4.97 3.06
C ILE A 55 -1.27 5.36 2.33
N GLU A 56 -1.84 6.52 2.66
CA GLU A 56 -3.01 7.08 1.97
C GLU A 56 -2.69 7.45 0.52
N GLU A 57 -1.56 8.12 0.28
CA GLU A 57 -1.08 8.43 -1.08
C GLU A 57 -0.84 7.16 -1.92
N LEU A 58 -0.30 6.11 -1.29
CA LEU A 58 -0.15 4.80 -1.92
C LEU A 58 -1.52 4.17 -2.25
N LEU A 59 -2.50 4.26 -1.36
CA LEU A 59 -3.86 3.78 -1.61
C LEU A 59 -4.51 4.50 -2.80
N VAL A 60 -4.38 5.83 -2.87
CA VAL A 60 -4.87 6.62 -4.01
C VAL A 60 -4.19 6.15 -5.31
N SER A 61 -2.88 5.90 -5.27
CA SER A 61 -2.14 5.41 -6.42
C SER A 61 -2.60 4.03 -6.89
N VAL A 62 -2.88 3.12 -5.96
CA VAL A 62 -3.45 1.80 -6.27
C VAL A 62 -4.81 1.95 -6.95
N ARG A 63 -5.71 2.77 -6.38
CA ARG A 63 -7.05 3.00 -6.94
C ARG A 63 -7.04 3.61 -8.32
N SER A 64 -6.07 4.48 -8.63
CA SER A 64 -5.93 5.07 -9.97
C SER A 64 -5.51 4.06 -11.06
N ARG A 65 -5.14 2.83 -10.68
CA ARG A 65 -4.65 1.77 -11.57
C ARG A 65 -5.47 0.47 -11.49
N LEU A 66 -6.58 0.47 -10.77
CA LEU A 66 -7.59 -0.59 -10.76
C LEU A 66 -8.60 -0.36 -11.88
#